data_AF-A0A925UZF6-F1
#
_entry.id   AF-A0A925UZF6-F1
#
_cell.length_a   1.000
_cell.length_b   1.000
_cell.length_c   1.000
_cell.angle_alpha   90.00
_cell.angle_beta   90.00
_cell.angle_gamma   90.00
#
_symmetry.space_group_name_H-M   'P 1'
#
loop_
_entity.id
_entity.type
_entity.pdbx_description
1 polymer ?
#
loop_
_entity_poly.entity_id
_entity_poly.type
_entity_poly.pdbx_seq_one_letter_code
_entity_poly.pdbx_strand_id
1 'polypeptide(L)'
;MSIDIQSIGRNVEIAKKVEPELAKLKKATEGFEAIFLKKLFSQMRSSVKETQFGQTLGKEIYDDMFNEAMANAAAKSKTLGMGDMLFKQFAPRIVNGIAYQEMRKKTSNSLITNTDDLIGREKLGQAAQATNKKP
;
A
#
# COMPACT_ATOMS: atom_id res chain seq x y z
N MET A 1 -34.69 10.43 -2.86
CA MET A 1 -33.41 9.77 -2.55
C MET A 1 -32.36 10.87 -2.50
N SER A 2 -32.06 11.40 -1.32
CA SER A 2 -31.14 12.53 -1.13
C SER A 2 -29.70 12.04 -1.20
N ILE A 3 -28.95 12.56 -2.16
CA ILE A 3 -27.51 12.32 -2.28
C ILE A 3 -26.83 13.18 -1.22
N ASP A 4 -26.21 12.54 -0.22
CA ASP A 4 -25.54 13.22 0.90
C ASP A 4 -24.16 13.74 0.44
N ILE A 5 -24.03 15.05 0.26
CA ILE A 5 -22.78 15.73 -0.19
C ILE A 5 -21.60 15.40 0.72
N GLN A 6 -21.83 15.15 2.01
CA GLN A 6 -20.76 14.77 2.94
C GLN A 6 -20.24 13.35 2.68
N SER A 7 -21.07 12.46 2.14
CA SER A 7 -20.65 11.11 1.76
C SER A 7 -19.78 11.13 0.50
N ILE A 8 -20.07 12.01 -0.45
CA ILE A 8 -19.27 12.20 -1.67
C ILE A 8 -17.89 12.74 -1.32
N GLY A 9 -17.80 13.79 -0.49
CA GLY A 9 -16.52 14.37 -0.08
C GLY A 9 -15.58 13.36 0.59
N ARG A 10 -16.13 12.48 1.44
CA ARG A 10 -15.35 11.40 2.08
C ARG A 10 -14.83 10.36 1.09
N ASN A 11 -15.65 9.94 0.14
CA ASN A 11 -15.24 8.97 -0.87
C ASN A 11 -14.12 9.53 -1.77
N VAL A 12 -14.15 10.84 -2.05
CA VAL A 12 -13.09 11.54 -2.81
C VAL A 12 -11.77 11.59 -2.04
N GLU A 13 -11.80 11.86 -0.73
CA GLU A 13 -10.58 11.96 0.08
C GLU A 13 -9.89 10.60 0.28
N ILE A 14 -10.68 9.54 0.45
CA ILE A 14 -10.18 8.15 0.49
C ILE A 14 -9.58 7.77 -0.87
N ALA A 15 -10.28 8.06 -1.98
CA ALA A 15 -9.78 7.78 -3.33
C ALA A 15 -8.42 8.44 -3.59
N LYS A 16 -8.23 9.70 -3.17
CA LYS A 16 -6.98 10.44 -3.33
C LYS A 16 -5.78 9.81 -2.60
N LYS A 17 -6.02 9.09 -1.50
CA LYS A 17 -4.97 8.36 -0.76
C LYS A 17 -4.79 6.93 -1.25
N VAL A 18 -5.85 6.30 -1.73
CA VAL A 18 -5.84 4.93 -2.25
C VAL A 18 -5.09 4.84 -3.58
N GLU A 19 -5.29 5.81 -4.47
CA GLU A 19 -4.69 5.82 -5.81
C GLU A 19 -3.15 5.73 -5.82
N PRO A 20 -2.38 6.56 -5.07
CA PRO A 20 -0.93 6.44 -5.04
C PRO A 20 -0.44 5.14 -4.37
N GLU A 21 -1.16 4.61 -3.38
CA GLU A 21 -0.78 3.36 -2.72
C GLU A 21 -1.03 2.14 -3.62
N LEU A 22 -2.11 2.15 -4.41
CA LEU A 22 -2.33 1.14 -5.45
C LEU A 22 -1.25 1.22 -6.55
N ALA A 23 -0.83 2.42 -6.95
CA ALA A 23 0.27 2.56 -7.92
C ALA A 23 1.60 1.99 -7.38
N LYS A 24 1.91 2.23 -6.11
CA LYS A 24 3.08 1.62 -5.44
C LYS A 24 2.96 0.10 -5.36
N LEU A 25 1.79 -0.41 -4.98
CA LEU A 25 1.53 -1.85 -4.92
C LEU A 25 1.76 -2.50 -6.29
N LYS A 26 1.23 -1.90 -7.36
CA LYS A 26 1.39 -2.39 -8.73
C LYS A 26 2.87 -2.48 -9.13
N LYS A 27 3.64 -1.42 -8.87
CA LYS A 27 5.08 -1.39 -9.16
C LYS A 27 5.84 -2.44 -8.34
N ALA A 28 5.48 -2.63 -7.07
CA ALA A 28 6.10 -3.64 -6.21
C ALA A 28 5.80 -5.06 -6.70
N THR A 29 4.56 -5.34 -7.12
CA THR A 29 4.17 -6.66 -7.67
C THR A 29 4.84 -6.95 -9.01
N GLU A 30 5.05 -5.94 -9.87
CA GLU A 30 5.79 -6.06 -11.13
C GLU A 30 7.29 -6.33 -10.86
N GLY A 31 7.90 -5.61 -9.91
CA GLY A 31 9.29 -5.84 -9.50
C GLY A 31 9.51 -7.23 -8.87
N PHE A 32 8.54 -7.72 -8.10
CA PHE A 32 8.58 -9.07 -7.52
C PHE A 32 8.61 -10.15 -8.60
N GLU A 33 7.76 -10.04 -9.63
CA GLU A 33 7.72 -11.00 -10.74
C GLU A 33 9.07 -11.08 -11.47
N ALA A 34 9.73 -9.94 -11.70
CA ALA A 34 11.05 -9.90 -12.31
C ALA A 34 12.12 -10.64 -11.48
N ILE A 35 12.14 -10.43 -10.16
CA ILE A 35 13.07 -11.11 -9.26
C ILE A 35 12.78 -12.62 -9.20
N PHE A 36 11.50 -12.98 -9.12
CA PHE A 36 11.06 -14.37 -9.10
C PHE A 36 11.48 -15.10 -10.37
N LEU A 37 11.27 -14.50 -11.55
CA LEU A 37 11.70 -15.04 -12.83
C LEU A 37 13.21 -15.25 -12.88
N LYS A 38 14.00 -14.26 -12.46
CA LYS A 38 15.46 -14.40 -12.37
C LYS A 38 15.84 -15.59 -11.50
N LYS A 39 15.20 -15.77 -10.35
CA LYS A 39 15.46 -16.90 -9.46
C LYS A 39 15.03 -18.23 -10.08
N LEU A 40 13.88 -18.27 -10.77
CA LEU A 40 13.38 -19.45 -11.47
C LEU A 40 14.39 -19.92 -12.54
N PHE A 41 14.84 -19.01 -13.41
CA PHE A 41 15.84 -19.33 -14.44
C PHE A 41 17.17 -19.77 -13.83
N SER A 42 17.62 -19.11 -12.77
CA SER A 42 18.80 -19.53 -12.02
C SER A 42 18.67 -20.96 -11.49
N GLN A 43 17.53 -21.33 -10.88
CA GLN A 43 17.30 -22.69 -10.38
C GLN A 43 17.17 -23.73 -11.50
N MET A 44 16.46 -23.40 -12.58
CA MET A 44 16.36 -24.26 -13.77
C MET A 44 17.71 -24.54 -14.42
N ARG A 45 18.66 -23.61 -14.29
CA ARG A 45 20.02 -23.81 -14.79
C ARG A 45 20.90 -24.57 -13.81
N SER A 46 20.80 -24.28 -12.51
CA SER A 46 21.51 -25.04 -11.47
C SER A 46 21.13 -26.53 -11.45
N SER A 47 19.95 -26.91 -11.96
CA SER A 47 19.55 -28.31 -12.10
C SER A 47 20.16 -29.02 -13.31
N VAL A 48 20.78 -28.29 -14.25
CA VAL A 48 21.57 -28.88 -15.34
C VAL A 48 22.98 -29.16 -14.81
N LYS A 49 23.38 -30.42 -14.79
CA LYS A 49 24.73 -30.82 -14.35
C LYS A 49 25.79 -30.12 -15.20
N GLU A 50 26.75 -29.45 -14.56
CA GLU A 50 27.93 -28.91 -15.24
C GLU A 50 28.65 -30.06 -15.93
N THR A 51 28.75 -29.99 -17.27
CA THR A 51 29.56 -30.92 -18.05
C THR A 51 31.03 -30.71 -17.72
N GLN A 52 31.86 -31.75 -17.89
CA GLN A 52 33.29 -31.77 -17.55
C GLN A 52 34.15 -30.66 -18.20
N PHE A 53 33.59 -29.91 -19.15
CA PHE A 53 34.14 -28.67 -19.67
C PHE A 53 33.71 -27.51 -18.78
N GLY A 54 34.55 -27.21 -17.78
CA GLY A 54 34.34 -26.14 -16.81
C GLY A 54 34.08 -24.78 -17.47
N GLN A 55 33.41 -23.92 -16.71
CA GLN A 55 33.09 -22.51 -16.98
C GLN A 55 33.99 -21.87 -18.05
N THR A 56 33.57 -21.94 -19.31
CA THR A 56 34.25 -21.26 -20.41
C THR A 56 33.80 -19.80 -20.43
N LEU A 57 34.69 -18.88 -20.78
CA LEU A 57 34.36 -17.45 -20.92
C LEU A 57 33.12 -17.22 -21.83
N GLY A 58 32.94 -18.09 -22.84
CA GLY A 58 31.77 -18.04 -23.72
C GLY A 58 30.44 -18.40 -23.04
N LYS A 59 30.46 -19.26 -22.00
CA LYS A 59 29.26 -19.59 -21.21
C LYS A 59 28.82 -18.39 -20.36
N GLU A 60 29.77 -17.69 -19.76
CA GLU A 60 29.48 -16.54 -18.89
C GLU A 60 28.89 -15.37 -19.70
N ILE A 61 29.48 -15.07 -20.86
CA ILE A 61 28.95 -14.05 -21.79
C ILE A 61 27.54 -14.42 -22.29
N TYR A 62 27.32 -15.69 -22.65
CA TYR A 62 25.98 -16.14 -23.03
C TYR A 62 24.97 -16.00 -21.89
N ASP A 63 25.40 -16.21 -20.65
CA ASP A 63 24.55 -16.14 -19.46
C ASP A 63 24.11 -14.72 -19.16
N ASP A 64 25.03 -13.76 -19.29
CA ASP A 64 24.70 -12.36 -19.17
C ASP A 64 23.75 -11.90 -20.28
N MET A 65 24.01 -12.27 -21.54
CA MET A 65 23.10 -11.98 -22.66
C MET A 65 21.71 -12.61 -22.48
N PHE A 66 21.65 -13.85 -21.99
CA PHE A 66 20.39 -14.54 -21.73
C PHE A 66 19.62 -13.91 -20.56
N ASN A 67 20.31 -13.59 -19.46
CA ASN A 67 19.72 -12.91 -18.30
C ASN A 67 19.17 -11.53 -18.68
N GLU A 68 19.88 -10.78 -19.52
CA GLU A 68 19.46 -9.47 -20.00
C GLU A 68 18.25 -9.58 -20.95
N ALA A 69 18.26 -10.52 -21.89
CA ALA A 69 17.11 -10.82 -22.75
C ALA A 69 15.88 -11.21 -21.92
N MET A 70 16.09 -11.96 -20.83
CA MET A 70 15.01 -12.42 -19.98
C MET A 70 14.47 -11.38 -19.02
N ALA A 71 15.33 -10.50 -18.51
CA ALA A 71 14.91 -9.30 -17.79
C ALA A 71 14.07 -8.39 -18.71
N ASN A 72 14.52 -8.21 -19.96
CA ASN A 72 13.78 -7.43 -20.97
C ASN A 72 12.45 -8.09 -21.37
N ALA A 73 12.42 -9.42 -21.50
CA ALA A 73 11.18 -10.16 -21.72
C ALA A 73 10.24 -9.98 -20.54
N ALA A 74 10.66 -10.32 -19.32
CA ALA A 74 9.87 -10.16 -18.10
C ALA A 74 9.28 -8.76 -17.94
N ALA A 75 10.08 -7.71 -18.19
CA ALA A 75 9.63 -6.32 -18.11
C ALA A 75 8.56 -5.97 -19.16
N LYS A 76 8.62 -6.55 -20.35
CA LYS A 76 7.67 -6.27 -21.44
C LYS A 76 6.38 -7.07 -21.33
N SER A 77 6.45 -8.33 -20.91
CA SER A 77 5.38 -9.28 -21.23
C SER A 77 4.41 -9.59 -20.11
N LYS A 78 4.61 -9.15 -18.86
CA LYS A 78 3.72 -9.53 -17.72
C LYS A 78 3.40 -11.03 -17.73
N THR A 79 4.32 -11.87 -18.23
CA THR A 79 3.97 -13.12 -18.93
C THR A 79 3.28 -14.12 -18.04
N LEU A 80 3.67 -14.16 -16.76
CA LEU A 80 3.19 -15.16 -15.83
C LEU A 80 1.91 -14.71 -15.11
N GLY A 81 1.54 -13.43 -15.21
CA GLY A 81 0.35 -12.87 -14.57
C GLY A 81 0.38 -12.95 -13.04
N MET A 82 1.52 -13.30 -12.43
CA MET A 82 1.63 -13.46 -10.98
C MET A 82 1.62 -12.11 -10.29
N GLY A 83 2.25 -11.10 -10.88
CA GLY A 83 2.18 -9.72 -10.39
C GLY A 83 0.73 -9.22 -10.33
N ASP A 84 -0.05 -9.47 -11.38
CA ASP A 84 -1.45 -9.08 -11.44
C ASP A 84 -2.33 -9.88 -10.47
N MET A 85 -2.02 -11.17 -10.24
CA MET A 85 -2.70 -11.99 -9.23
C MET A 85 -2.45 -11.47 -7.81
N LEU A 86 -1.19 -11.17 -7.47
CA LEU A 86 -0.81 -10.58 -6.19
C LEU A 86 -1.46 -9.21 -5.99
N PHE A 87 -1.47 -8.38 -7.04
CA PHE A 87 -2.14 -7.08 -7.02
C PHE A 87 -3.64 -7.23 -6.70
N LYS A 88 -4.34 -8.17 -7.36
CA LYS A 88 -5.76 -8.44 -7.10
C LYS A 88 -6.02 -8.92 -5.66
N GLN A 89 -5.10 -9.68 -5.08
CA GLN A 89 -5.23 -10.17 -3.70
C GLN A 89 -4.93 -9.09 -2.64
N PHE A 90 -3.99 -8.19 -2.91
CA PHE A 90 -3.55 -7.19 -1.94
C PHE A 90 -4.23 -5.83 -2.06
N ALA A 91 -4.70 -5.45 -3.25
CA ALA A 91 -5.40 -4.19 -3.47
C ALA A 91 -6.60 -4.00 -2.52
N PRO A 92 -7.49 -5.00 -2.30
CA PRO A 92 -8.58 -4.86 -1.34
C PRO A 92 -8.11 -4.63 0.10
N ARG A 93 -6.98 -5.23 0.49
CA ARG A 93 -6.41 -5.07 1.84
C ARG A 93 -5.85 -3.67 2.05
N ILE A 94 -5.20 -3.09 1.04
CA ILE A 94 -4.69 -1.70 1.08
C ILE A 94 -5.87 -0.72 1.19
N VAL A 95 -6.90 -0.88 0.35
CA VAL A 95 -8.08 -0.01 0.38
C VAL A 95 -8.77 -0.06 1.74
N ASN A 96 -9.02 -1.27 2.25
CA ASN A 96 -9.64 -1.45 3.57
C ASN A 96 -8.76 -0.87 4.68
N GLY A 97 -7.44 -1.11 4.65
CA GLY A 97 -6.50 -0.57 5.62
C GLY A 97 -6.50 0.96 5.69
N ILE A 98 -6.52 1.63 4.54
CA ILE A 98 -6.60 3.10 4.45
C ILE A 98 -7.95 3.59 4.99
N ALA A 99 -9.05 2.93 4.63
CA ALA A 99 -10.38 3.27 5.15
C ALA A 99 -10.44 3.17 6.70
N TYR A 100 -9.87 2.11 7.29
CA TYR A 100 -9.77 1.97 8.75
C TYR A 100 -8.91 3.05 9.41
N GLN A 101 -7.84 3.51 8.76
CA GLN A 101 -6.99 4.58 9.28
C GLN A 101 -7.72 5.92 9.35
N GLU A 102 -8.50 6.26 8.33
CA GLU A 102 -9.28 7.51 8.30
C GLU A 102 -10.41 7.49 9.35
N MET A 103 -11.03 6.33 9.60
CA MET A 103 -12.00 6.18 10.69
C MET A 103 -11.36 6.36 12.07
N ARG A 104 -10.17 5.78 12.30
CA ARG A 104 -9.47 5.87 13.58
C ARG A 104 -8.98 7.28 13.89
N LYS A 105 -8.58 8.06 12.89
CA LYS A 105 -8.22 9.48 13.04
C LYS A 105 -9.40 10.31 13.51
N LYS A 106 -10.62 10.04 13.03
CA LYS A 106 -11.83 10.70 13.52
C LYS A 106 -12.16 10.37 14.97
N THR A 107 -12.09 9.10 15.37
CA THR A 107 -12.31 8.69 16.76
C THR A 107 -11.30 9.35 17.70
N SER A 108 -10.02 9.41 17.30
CA SER A 108 -9.00 10.12 18.07
C SER A 108 -9.27 11.62 18.13
N ASN A 109 -9.70 12.27 17.03
CA ASN A 109 -9.93 13.71 17.00
C ASN A 109 -11.19 14.13 17.80
N SER A 110 -12.24 13.30 17.80
CA SER A 110 -13.45 13.56 18.60
C SER A 110 -13.26 13.37 20.11
N LEU A 111 -12.23 12.64 20.53
CA LEU A 111 -11.89 12.49 21.96
C LEU A 111 -11.18 13.74 22.50
N ILE A 112 -10.41 14.45 21.66
CA ILE A 112 -9.66 15.65 22.05
C ILE A 112 -10.60 16.87 22.09
N THR A 113 -11.53 16.99 21.14
CA THR A 113 -12.48 18.12 21.10
C THR A 113 -13.56 18.05 22.19
N ASN A 114 -13.93 16.84 22.63
CA ASN A 114 -14.88 16.68 23.73
C ASN A 114 -14.26 17.03 25.10
N THR A 115 -12.96 16.80 25.30
CA THR A 115 -12.29 17.15 26.57
C THR A 115 -12.16 18.66 26.74
N ASP A 116 -11.92 19.40 25.65
CA ASP A 116 -11.82 20.88 25.70
C ASP A 116 -13.19 21.55 25.92
N ASP A 117 -14.27 20.99 25.34
CA ASP A 117 -15.65 21.48 25.53
C ASP A 117 -16.18 21.27 26.96
N LEU A 118 -15.77 20.20 27.64
CA LEU A 118 -16.16 19.93 29.04
C LEU A 118 -15.46 20.90 30.01
N ILE A 119 -14.18 21.22 29.77
CA ILE A 119 -13.43 22.19 30.59
C ILE A 119 -14.01 23.61 30.39
N GLY A 120 -14.41 23.97 29.16
CA GLY A 120 -15.07 25.25 28.87
C GLY A 120 -16.45 25.38 29.52
N ARG A 121 -17.23 24.30 29.55
CA ARG A 121 -18.57 24.27 30.18
C ARG A 121 -18.52 24.25 31.72
N GLU A 122 -17.52 23.61 32.33
CA GLU A 122 -17.30 23.71 33.78
C GLU A 122 -16.95 25.14 34.22
N LYS A 123 -16.12 25.86 33.46
CA LYS A 123 -15.77 27.25 33.77
C LYS A 123 -16.95 28.23 33.59
N LEU A 124 -17.86 27.96 32.65
CA LEU A 124 -19.10 28.74 32.48
C LEU A 124 -20.15 28.42 33.56
N GLY A 125 -20.20 27.18 34.05
CA GLY A 125 -21.08 26.77 35.16
C GLY A 125 -20.67 27.34 36.52
N GLN A 126 -19.37 27.52 36.77
CA GLN A 126 -18.87 28.12 38.02
C GLN A 126 -19.03 29.65 38.05
N ALA A 127 -19.01 30.34 36.90
CA ALA A 127 -19.28 31.78 36.82
C ALA A 127 -20.76 32.14 37.05
N ALA A 128 -21.69 31.26 36.66
CA ALA A 128 -23.13 31.47 36.87
C ALA A 128 -23.56 31.34 38.35
N GLN A 129 -22.85 30.55 39.15
CA GLN A 129 -23.18 30.35 40.58
C GLN A 129 -22.65 31.45 41.51
N ALA A 130 -21.72 32.28 41.06
CA ALA A 130 -21.16 33.39 41.85
C ALA A 130 -22.00 34.69 41.81
N THR A 131 -23.03 34.77 40.97
CA THR A 131 -23.86 35.99 40.80
C THR A 131 -25.17 35.99 41.60
N ASN A 132 -25.50 34.90 42.31
CA ASN A 132 -26.73 34.81 43.12
C ASN A 132 -26.47 34.47 44.59
N LYS A 133 -25.48 35.14 45.20
CA LYS A 133 -25.32 35.13 46.65
C LYS A 133 -24.60 36.39 47.15
N LYS A 134 -25.35 37.48 47.33
CA LYS A 134 -25.03 38.46 48.37
C LYS A 134 -26.31 39.19 48.83
N PRO A 135 -26.50 39.39 50.15
CA PRO A 135 -27.56 40.23 50.68
C PRO A 135 -27.40 41.70 50.30
#